data_AF-A0A917A6R8-F1
#
_entry.id   AF-A0A917A6R8-F1
#
_cell.length_a   1.000
_cell.length_b   1.000
_cell.length_c   1.000
_cell.angle_alpha   90.00
_cell.angle_beta   90.00
_cell.angle_gamma   90.00
#
_symmetry.space_group_name_H-M   'P 1'
#
loop_
_entity.id
_entity.type
_entity.pdbx_description
1 polymer ?
#
loop_
_entity_poly.entity_id
_entity_poly.type
_entity_poly.pdbx_seq_one_letter_code
_entity_poly.pdbx_strand_id
1 'polypeptide(L)'
;MTTDTAALDALIEAVEAGGYVSFDMTDPVAAKMFKGCTFVDAGLLNKACQGDDMNAALELFKALLPRWKWVIASDGSVVLTGPKDQSVIVARRFNLLPVRAFLLATLRAYRAEVAG
;
A
#
# COMPACT_ATOMS: atom_id res chain seq x y z
N MET A 1 20.00 -2.68 -8.88
CA MET A 1 19.17 -1.72 -8.12
C MET A 1 18.93 -0.52 -9.02
N THR A 2 17.80 0.19 -8.93
CA THR A 2 17.84 1.63 -8.52
C THR A 2 16.64 2.49 -8.95
N THR A 3 15.78 2.13 -9.91
CA THR A 3 14.69 3.05 -10.30
C THR A 3 13.35 2.72 -9.65
N ASP A 4 13.01 1.44 -9.53
CA ASP A 4 11.65 1.03 -9.13
C ASP A 4 11.43 1.08 -7.60
N THR A 5 12.49 0.86 -6.80
CA THR A 5 12.42 1.00 -5.33
C THR A 5 12.45 2.46 -4.88
N ALA A 6 13.23 3.32 -5.54
CA ALA A 6 13.29 4.75 -5.22
C ALA A 6 11.96 5.45 -5.48
N ALA A 7 11.29 5.06 -6.57
CA ALA A 7 9.95 5.48 -6.91
C ALA A 7 8.89 5.07 -5.87
N LEU A 8 8.95 3.81 -5.42
CA LEU A 8 8.06 3.30 -4.36
C LEU A 8 8.31 3.99 -3.02
N ASP A 9 9.57 4.28 -2.69
CA ASP A 9 9.94 5.02 -1.49
C ASP A 9 9.40 6.46 -1.52
N ALA A 10 9.53 7.16 -2.65
CA ALA A 10 8.96 8.50 -2.82
C ALA A 10 7.42 8.52 -2.71
N LEU A 11 6.74 7.48 -3.22
CA LEU A 11 5.29 7.31 -3.06
C LEU A 11 4.90 7.11 -1.59
N ILE A 12 5.63 6.27 -0.85
CA ILE A 12 5.42 6.05 0.59
C ILE A 12 5.60 7.37 1.34
N GLU A 13 6.69 8.10 1.10
CA GLU A 13 6.96 9.40 1.74
C GLU A 13 5.86 10.43 1.48
N ALA A 14 5.37 10.52 0.23
CA ALA A 14 4.32 11.47 -0.11
C ALA A 14 2.99 11.15 0.57
N VAL A 15 2.60 9.87 0.63
CA VAL A 15 1.38 9.43 1.33
C VAL A 15 1.53 9.64 2.85
N GLU A 16 2.73 9.44 3.43
CA GLU A 16 3.02 9.72 4.84
C GLU A 16 2.91 11.20 5.18
N ALA A 17 3.45 12.07 4.34
CA ALA A 17 3.35 13.53 4.47
C ALA A 17 1.91 14.06 4.27
N GLY A 18 0.98 13.19 3.85
CA GLY A 18 -0.37 13.57 3.45
C GLY A 18 -0.42 14.37 2.16
N GLY A 19 0.68 14.35 1.40
CA GLY A 19 0.79 14.92 0.08
C GLY A 19 -0.13 14.17 -0.86
N TYR A 20 -1.11 14.89 -1.40
CA TYR A 20 -1.87 14.44 -2.54
C TYR A 20 -0.92 14.33 -3.73
N VAL A 21 -0.48 13.11 -4.03
CA VAL A 21 0.22 12.85 -5.28
C VAL A 21 -0.86 12.79 -6.35
N SER A 22 -0.90 13.76 -7.25
CA SER A 22 -1.67 13.60 -8.48
C SER A 22 -0.96 12.53 -9.31
N PHE A 23 -1.31 11.27 -9.10
CA PHE A 23 -0.90 10.21 -10.00
C PHE A 23 -1.69 10.38 -11.29
N ASP A 24 -1.05 10.92 -12.32
CA ASP A 24 -1.58 10.78 -13.67
C ASP A 24 -1.24 9.39 -14.21
N MET A 25 -1.99 8.94 -15.22
CA MET A 25 -1.79 7.62 -15.85
C MET A 25 -0.47 7.52 -16.64
N THR A 26 0.32 8.59 -16.71
CA THR A 26 1.65 8.59 -17.33
C THR A 26 2.76 8.27 -16.35
N ASP A 27 2.44 8.12 -15.05
CA ASP A 27 3.41 7.77 -14.03
C ASP A 27 4.00 6.36 -14.29
N PRO A 28 5.31 6.27 -14.63
CA PRO A 28 5.97 5.00 -14.91
C PRO A 28 6.02 4.07 -13.70
N VAL A 29 5.84 4.58 -12.48
CA VAL A 29 5.80 3.85 -11.22
C VAL A 29 4.46 3.14 -11.08
N ALA A 30 3.35 3.86 -11.24
CA ALA A 30 2.01 3.26 -11.24
C ALA A 30 1.86 2.26 -12.40
N ALA A 31 2.31 2.63 -13.60
CA ALA A 31 2.27 1.76 -14.77
C ALA A 31 3.11 0.46 -14.60
N LYS A 32 4.16 0.47 -13.77
CA LYS A 32 4.96 -0.72 -13.43
C LYS A 32 4.41 -1.49 -12.23
N MET A 33 4.03 -0.82 -11.15
CA MET A 33 3.45 -1.46 -9.96
C MET A 33 2.14 -2.20 -10.26
N PHE A 34 1.34 -1.64 -11.17
CA PHE A 34 0.08 -2.24 -11.60
C PHE A 34 0.20 -3.00 -12.93
N LYS A 35 1.43 -3.20 -13.44
CA LYS A 35 1.67 -3.96 -14.67
C LYS A 35 1.26 -5.42 -14.46
N GLY A 36 0.07 -5.77 -14.93
CA GLY A 36 -0.52 -7.11 -14.78
C GLY A 36 -1.65 -7.19 -13.76
N CYS A 37 -1.96 -6.11 -13.04
CA CYS A 37 -3.16 -6.00 -12.22
C CYS A 37 -4.33 -5.59 -13.11
N THR A 38 -5.17 -6.54 -13.54
CA THR A 38 -6.23 -6.33 -14.55
C THR A 38 -7.32 -5.32 -14.15
N PHE A 39 -7.28 -4.78 -12.93
CA PHE A 39 -8.34 -3.93 -12.36
C PHE A 39 -7.81 -2.74 -11.53
N VAL A 40 -6.49 -2.47 -11.55
CA VAL A 40 -5.93 -1.34 -10.81
C VAL A 40 -5.56 -0.21 -11.76
N ASP A 41 -6.33 0.87 -11.72
CA ASP A 41 -6.02 2.11 -12.42
C ASP A 41 -5.47 3.18 -11.47
N ALA A 42 -4.92 4.26 -12.05
CA ALA A 42 -4.40 5.39 -11.28
C ALA A 42 -5.50 6.08 -10.43
N GLY A 43 -6.78 5.92 -10.78
CA GLY A 43 -7.91 6.47 -10.05
C GLY A 43 -8.10 5.80 -8.68
N LEU A 44 -7.90 4.48 -8.59
CA LEU A 44 -7.97 3.75 -7.31
C LEU A 44 -6.88 4.20 -6.34
N LEU A 45 -5.65 4.38 -6.82
CA LEU A 45 -4.56 4.89 -5.98
C LEU A 45 -4.87 6.30 -5.47
N ASN A 46 -5.34 7.20 -6.35
CA ASN A 46 -5.73 8.56 -5.95
C ASN A 46 -6.83 8.56 -4.87
N LYS A 47 -7.89 7.76 -5.04
CA LYS A 47 -8.99 7.65 -4.07
C LYS A 47 -8.52 7.12 -2.71
N ALA A 48 -7.61 6.13 -2.72
CA ALA A 48 -7.01 5.60 -1.49
C ALA A 48 -6.10 6.64 -0.81
N CYS A 49 -5.30 7.40 -1.58
CA CYS A 49 -4.42 8.46 -1.07
C CYS A 49 -5.19 9.63 -0.43
N GLN A 50 -6.29 10.05 -1.07
CA GLN A 50 -7.19 11.10 -0.56
C GLN A 50 -7.84 10.68 0.76
N GLY A 51 -7.91 9.38 1.00
CA GLY A 51 -8.49 8.81 2.21
C GLY A 51 -10.00 8.62 2.11
N ASP A 52 -10.56 8.84 0.92
CA ASP A 52 -12.00 8.91 0.66
C ASP A 52 -12.62 7.54 0.40
N ASP A 53 -11.82 6.53 0.04
CA ASP A 53 -12.33 5.23 -0.39
C ASP A 53 -11.50 4.06 0.16
N MET A 54 -12.04 3.39 1.19
CA MET A 54 -11.44 2.17 1.74
C MET A 54 -11.49 1.00 0.77
N ASN A 55 -12.48 0.92 -0.11
CA ASN A 55 -12.54 -0.16 -1.10
C ASN A 55 -11.41 0.00 -2.11
N ALA A 56 -11.07 1.23 -2.49
CA ALA A 56 -9.92 1.48 -3.35
C ALA A 56 -8.61 0.99 -2.73
N ALA A 57 -8.41 1.26 -1.43
CA ALA A 57 -7.26 0.78 -0.69
C ALA A 57 -7.24 -0.76 -0.59
N LEU A 58 -8.38 -1.40 -0.34
CA LEU A 58 -8.51 -2.86 -0.29
C LEU A 58 -8.22 -3.54 -1.63
N GLU A 59 -8.69 -2.98 -2.75
CA GLU A 59 -8.39 -3.50 -4.09
C GLU A 59 -6.90 -3.39 -4.41
N LEU A 60 -6.26 -2.28 -4.04
CA LEU A 60 -4.81 -2.11 -4.15
C LEU A 60 -4.05 -3.16 -3.33
N PHE A 61 -4.50 -3.43 -2.10
CA PHE A 61 -3.90 -4.47 -1.26
C PHE A 61 -3.97 -5.86 -1.91
N LYS A 62 -5.14 -6.27 -2.40
CA LYS A 62 -5.30 -7.58 -3.06
C LYS A 62 -4.43 -7.71 -4.29
N ALA A 63 -4.27 -6.62 -5.05
CA ALA A 63 -3.50 -6.60 -6.27
C ALA A 63 -1.97 -6.65 -6.00
N LEU A 64 -1.48 -5.85 -5.04
CA LEU A 64 -0.05 -5.75 -4.72
C LEU A 64 0.44 -6.90 -3.84
N LEU A 65 -0.40 -7.38 -2.93
CA LEU A 65 -0.04 -8.36 -1.91
C LEU A 65 -1.03 -9.55 -1.86
N PRO A 66 -1.25 -10.27 -2.97
CA PRO A 66 -2.28 -11.31 -3.07
C PRO A 66 -2.10 -12.48 -2.08
N ARG A 67 -0.89 -12.66 -1.55
CA ARG A 67 -0.53 -13.73 -0.60
C ARG A 67 -0.46 -13.28 0.85
N TRP A 68 -0.63 -11.99 1.12
CA TRP A 68 -0.56 -11.45 2.47
C TRP A 68 -1.93 -11.49 3.13
N LYS A 69 -1.94 -11.45 4.47
CA LYS A 69 -3.15 -11.50 5.28
C LYS A 69 -3.11 -10.46 6.37
N TRP A 70 -4.30 -9.99 6.74
CA TRP A 70 -4.53 -9.15 7.90
C TRP A 70 -4.73 -10.02 9.14
N VAL A 71 -3.97 -9.73 10.20
CA VAL A 71 -4.06 -10.41 11.47
C VAL A 71 -4.20 -9.35 12.57
N ILE A 72 -5.15 -9.57 13.48
CA ILE A 72 -5.22 -8.78 14.70
C ILE A 72 -4.38 -9.50 15.75
N ALA A 73 -3.30 -8.86 16.17
CA ALA A 73 -2.43 -9.38 17.22
C ALA A 73 -3.12 -9.30 18.60
N SER A 74 -2.63 -10.07 19.56
CA SER A 74 -3.21 -10.17 20.91
C SER A 74 -3.21 -8.83 21.68
N ASP A 75 -2.29 -7.92 21.32
CA ASP A 75 -2.23 -6.55 21.84
C ASP A 75 -3.27 -5.61 21.20
N GLY A 76 -4.06 -6.10 20.22
CA GLY A 76 -5.02 -5.30 19.45
C GLY A 76 -4.39 -4.48 18.33
N SER A 77 -3.13 -4.75 17.98
CA SER A 77 -2.50 -4.20 16.80
C SER A 77 -2.99 -4.91 15.54
N VAL A 78 -3.15 -4.16 14.46
CA VAL A 78 -3.42 -4.73 13.13
C VAL A 78 -2.08 -4.94 12.44
N VAL A 79 -1.83 -6.17 12.00
CA VAL A 79 -0.57 -6.61 11.40
C VAL A 79 -0.85 -7.20 10.03
N LEU A 80 -0.02 -6.85 9.06
CA LEU A 80 0.07 -7.52 7.77
C LEU A 80 1.11 -8.63 7.88
N THR A 81 0.70 -9.87 7.61
CA THR A 81 1.60 -11.03 7.59
C THR A 81 1.71 -11.56 6.18
N GLY A 82 2.93 -11.68 5.68
CA GLY A 82 3.26 -12.14 4.34
C GLY A 82 3.94 -13.51 4.30
N PRO A 83 4.33 -13.98 3.11
CA PRO A 83 5.21 -15.12 2.95
C PRO A 83 6.54 -14.95 3.70
N LYS A 84 7.24 -16.05 3.99
CA LYS A 84 8.58 -16.05 4.64
C LYS A 84 8.58 -15.40 6.04
N ASP A 85 7.50 -15.55 6.80
CA ASP A 85 7.33 -15.00 8.16
C ASP A 85 7.50 -13.46 8.25
N GLN A 86 7.32 -12.76 7.12
CA GLN A 86 7.35 -11.31 7.08
C GLN A 86 6.12 -10.74 7.79
N SER A 87 6.33 -9.69 8.60
CA SER A 87 5.23 -8.98 9.25
C SER A 87 5.46 -7.48 9.30
N VAL A 88 4.39 -6.71 9.10
CA VAL A 88 4.39 -5.25 9.14
C VAL A 88 3.26 -4.79 10.04
N ILE A 89 3.59 -4.03 11.08
CA ILE A 89 2.58 -3.42 11.97
C ILE A 89 1.95 -2.23 11.24
N VAL A 90 0.63 -2.25 11.11
CA VAL A 90 -0.15 -1.26 10.37
C VAL A 90 -0.71 -0.19 11.30
N ALA A 91 -1.27 -0.60 12.44
CA ALA A 91 -1.81 0.31 13.45
C ALA A 91 -1.86 -0.35 14.82
N ARG A 92 -1.82 0.46 15.88
CA ARG A 92 -2.01 0.04 17.27
C ARG A 92 -3.32 0.63 17.82
N ARG A 93 -4.26 -0.25 18.20
CA ARG A 93 -5.55 -0.06 18.95
C ARG A 93 -6.49 1.14 18.65
N PHE A 94 -7.75 0.79 18.40
CA PHE A 94 -9.04 1.51 18.60
C PHE A 94 -9.27 2.90 17.98
N ASN A 95 -8.76 3.11 16.78
CA ASN A 95 -9.50 3.82 15.72
C ASN A 95 -9.18 3.07 14.42
N LEU A 96 -10.15 2.30 13.91
CA LEU A 96 -9.94 1.46 12.73
C LEU A 96 -9.55 2.31 11.52
N LEU A 97 -8.65 1.74 10.72
CA LEU A 97 -7.66 2.39 9.88
C LEU A 97 -8.21 3.56 9.05
N PRO A 98 -7.64 4.78 9.18
CA PRO A 98 -7.81 5.75 8.12
C PRO A 98 -7.25 5.13 6.83
N VAL A 99 -7.99 5.24 5.73
CA VAL A 99 -7.67 4.65 4.40
C VAL A 99 -6.20 4.84 4.01
N ARG A 100 -5.62 6.01 4.38
CA ARG A 100 -4.21 6.32 4.19
C ARG A 100 -3.24 5.42 4.98
N ALA A 101 -3.52 5.13 6.25
CA ALA A 101 -2.69 4.22 7.05
C ALA A 101 -2.72 2.79 6.49
N PHE A 102 -3.89 2.37 5.99
CA PHE A 102 -4.03 1.10 5.29
C PHE A 102 -3.16 1.06 4.03
N LEU A 103 -3.22 2.11 3.21
CA LEU A 103 -2.42 2.22 2.00
C LEU A 103 -0.91 2.19 2.31
N LEU A 104 -0.48 2.95 3.32
CA LEU A 104 0.93 3.00 3.72
C LEU A 104 1.49 1.64 4.14
N ALA A 105 0.73 0.88 4.93
CA ALA A 105 1.19 -0.44 5.32
C ALA A 105 1.26 -1.40 4.13
N THR A 106 0.31 -1.32 3.21
CA THR A 106 0.31 -2.09 1.96
C THR A 106 1.57 -1.77 1.15
N LEU A 107 1.87 -0.49 0.93
CA LEU A 107 3.04 -0.06 0.15
C LEU A 107 4.37 -0.47 0.82
N ARG A 108 4.47 -0.33 2.14
CA ARG A 108 5.66 -0.74 2.91
C ARG A 108 5.88 -2.25 2.88
N ALA A 109 4.81 -3.04 3.00
CA ALA A 109 4.87 -4.50 2.87
C ALA A 109 5.28 -4.92 1.45
N TYR A 110 4.71 -4.29 0.42
CA TYR A 110 5.11 -4.53 -0.97
C TYR A 110 6.58 -4.16 -1.21
N ARG A 111 7.06 -3.04 -0.65
CA ARG A 111 8.46 -2.65 -0.71
C ARG A 111 9.40 -3.70 -0.11
N ALA A 112 9.01 -4.31 1.01
CA ALA A 112 9.76 -5.40 1.63
C ALA A 112 9.75 -6.69 0.78
N GLU A 113 8.66 -6.99 0.08
CA GLU A 113 8.56 -8.13 -0.82
C GLU A 113 9.41 -7.96 -2.08
N VAL A 114 9.45 -6.76 -2.67
CA VAL A 114 10.26 -6.48 -3.88
C VAL A 114 11.76 -6.38 -3.55
N ALA A 115 12.13 -6.01 -2.32
CA ALA A 115 13.52 -5.87 -1.91
C ALA A 115 14.22 -7.18 -1.50
N GLY A 116 13.47 -8.26 -1.23
CA GLY A 116 13.99 -9.53 -0.67
C GLY A 116 13.85 -10.73 -1.59
#